data_AF-U1QSW8-F1
#
_entry.id   AF-U1QSW8-F1
#
_cell.length_a   1.000
_cell.length_b   1.000
_cell.length_c   1.000
_cell.angle_alpha   90.00
_cell.angle_beta   90.00
_cell.angle_gamma   90.00
#
_symmetry.space_group_name_H-M   'P 1'
#
loop_
_entity.id
_entity.type
_entity.pdbx_description
1 polymer ?
#
loop_
_entity_poly.entity_id
_entity_poly.type
_entity_poly.pdbx_seq_one_letter_code
_entity_poly.pdbx_strand_id
1 'polypeptide(L)'
;MTTGAPAGWRTTDENSVSRDGGNILAGDRSHTLTSEEVSGVGERALAAVRVRDGSQVEVYYSQWAGGDGRLRRVLHSFGDPLDALTGASAGWRYRGRQDQTTFAGGVDTLGLDAVYLLRDRDVRVYLPVWLGIPRAVEQTGASWAEQATDGVLVRVETFGGCRRLREVVRFLKELFYRAVRRAWFDRQTARNLLALALGSDHTPGRVHTSGTPL
;
A
#
# COMPACT_ATOMS: atom_id res chain seq x y z
N MET A 1 -9.11 35.78 -11.52
CA MET A 1 -9.30 35.35 -10.12
C MET A 1 -8.38 34.18 -9.86
N THR A 2 -7.40 34.39 -8.99
CA THR A 2 -6.20 33.55 -8.80
C THR A 2 -6.50 32.32 -7.93
N THR A 3 -6.10 31.15 -8.41
CA THR A 3 -6.22 29.84 -7.74
C THR A 3 -5.03 29.61 -6.81
N GLY A 4 -5.26 29.53 -5.50
CA GLY A 4 -4.25 29.16 -4.50
C GLY A 4 -4.28 27.66 -4.20
N ALA A 5 -3.15 26.98 -4.40
CA ALA A 5 -2.90 25.64 -3.88
C ALA A 5 -2.82 25.70 -2.33
N PRO A 6 -3.21 24.62 -1.60
CA PRO A 6 -3.02 24.56 -0.16
C PRO A 6 -1.53 24.65 0.19
N ALA A 7 -1.21 25.59 1.08
CA ALA A 7 0.13 25.90 1.55
C ALA A 7 0.77 24.66 2.21
N GLY A 8 1.95 24.25 1.74
CA GLY A 8 2.75 23.19 2.38
C GLY A 8 3.73 22.47 1.46
N TRP A 9 3.56 22.56 0.14
CA TRP A 9 4.41 21.85 -0.82
C TRP A 9 5.45 22.81 -1.40
N ARG A 10 6.64 22.89 -0.78
CA ARG A 10 7.82 23.47 -1.43
C ARG A 10 8.61 22.36 -2.12
N THR A 11 8.73 22.47 -3.43
CA THR A 11 9.73 21.76 -4.25
C THR A 11 11.08 22.44 -4.04
N THR A 12 12.04 21.73 -3.45
CA THR A 12 13.44 22.16 -3.47
C THR A 12 14.10 21.53 -4.68
N ASP A 13 14.26 22.32 -5.73
CA ASP A 13 15.29 22.11 -6.76
C ASP A 13 16.45 23.03 -6.41
N GLU A 14 17.66 22.46 -6.32
CA GLU A 14 18.98 23.05 -6.65
C GLU A 14 20.08 22.16 -6.03
N ASN A 15 20.89 21.52 -6.88
CA ASN A 15 22.32 21.88 -6.98
C ASN A 15 23.08 21.08 -8.04
N SER A 16 23.85 21.82 -8.82
CA SER A 16 24.85 21.36 -9.77
C SER A 16 26.22 21.87 -9.30
N VAL A 17 27.31 21.16 -9.67
CA VAL A 17 28.75 21.59 -9.66
C VAL A 17 29.43 21.57 -8.27
N SER A 18 30.69 21.17 -8.01
CA SER A 18 31.79 20.43 -8.67
C SER A 18 32.91 20.20 -7.61
N ARG A 19 33.90 19.35 -7.94
CA ARG A 19 35.25 19.07 -7.36
C ARG A 19 35.89 20.27 -6.62
N ASP A 20 36.71 20.14 -5.56
CA ASP A 20 37.96 19.37 -5.44
C ASP A 20 38.51 19.38 -3.99
N GLY A 21 39.33 18.37 -3.65
CA GLY A 21 40.54 18.52 -2.83
C GLY A 21 40.48 18.45 -1.29
N GLY A 22 41.31 17.56 -0.72
CA GLY A 22 42.02 17.85 0.54
C GLY A 22 41.86 16.85 1.70
N ASN A 23 42.74 15.86 1.72
CA ASN A 23 42.99 14.91 2.81
C ASN A 23 43.81 15.58 3.95
N ILE A 24 43.63 15.17 5.23
CA ILE A 24 44.69 14.90 6.24
C ILE A 24 44.08 14.65 7.66
N LEU A 25 44.18 13.38 8.05
CA LEU A 25 44.61 12.78 9.34
C LEU A 25 43.93 13.06 10.69
N ALA A 26 43.47 11.92 11.24
CA ALA A 26 43.73 11.39 12.57
C ALA A 26 42.96 11.97 13.77
N GLY A 27 41.97 11.20 14.21
CA GLY A 27 41.28 11.36 15.49
C GLY A 27 40.50 10.10 15.82
N ASP A 28 41.24 9.08 16.25
CA ASP A 28 40.78 7.83 16.84
C ASP A 28 39.62 8.02 17.83
N ARG A 29 38.42 7.62 17.41
CA ARG A 29 37.34 7.15 18.28
C ARG A 29 36.64 6.01 17.58
N SER A 30 37.07 4.81 17.95
CA SER A 30 36.36 3.55 17.74
C SER A 30 34.96 3.63 18.36
N HIS A 31 34.00 4.22 17.64
CA HIS A 31 32.61 3.88 17.79
C HIS A 31 32.35 2.71 16.87
N THR A 32 32.32 1.51 17.46
CA THR A 32 31.73 0.32 16.87
C THR A 32 30.28 0.65 16.55
N LEU A 33 30.04 1.22 15.38
CA LEU A 33 28.72 1.28 14.78
C LEU A 33 28.37 -0.17 14.47
N THR A 34 27.66 -0.81 15.39
CA THR A 34 26.94 -2.04 15.08
C THR A 34 25.96 -1.68 13.97
N SER A 35 26.38 -1.95 12.73
CA SER A 35 25.50 -2.04 11.57
C SER A 35 24.59 -3.24 11.77
N GLU A 36 23.67 -3.11 12.72
CA GLU A 36 22.31 -3.58 12.52
C GLU A 36 21.58 -2.46 11.77
N GLU A 37 22.00 -2.20 10.53
CA GLU A 37 21.04 -1.82 9.51
C GLU A 37 20.13 -3.03 9.33
N VAL A 38 19.18 -3.18 10.27
CA VAL A 38 17.98 -3.94 10.01
C VAL A 38 17.39 -3.24 8.79
N SER A 39 17.64 -3.82 7.62
CA SER A 39 16.90 -3.54 6.40
C SER A 39 15.46 -3.95 6.68
N GLY A 40 14.77 -3.10 7.44
CA GLY A 40 13.35 -3.23 7.69
C GLY A 40 12.72 -3.05 6.32
N VAL A 41 12.22 -4.15 5.76
CA VAL A 41 11.40 -4.12 4.55
C VAL A 41 10.19 -3.25 4.89
N GLY A 42 10.31 -1.95 4.62
CA GLY A 42 9.30 -0.99 5.01
C GLY A 42 7.96 -1.33 4.38
N GLU A 43 6.91 -1.32 5.19
CA GLU A 43 5.54 -1.57 4.76
C GLU A 43 5.07 -0.47 3.80
N ARG A 44 4.77 -0.87 2.57
CA ARG A 44 4.55 0.03 1.44
C ARG A 44 3.11 0.51 1.47
N ALA A 45 2.92 1.80 1.30
CA ALA A 45 1.61 2.40 1.18
C ALA A 45 1.52 3.33 -0.01
N LEU A 46 0.29 3.46 -0.48
CA LEU A 46 -0.07 4.38 -1.54
C LEU A 46 -1.19 5.29 -1.03
N ALA A 47 -1.12 6.57 -1.38
CA ALA A 47 -2.20 7.52 -1.17
C ALA A 47 -2.64 8.08 -2.52
N ALA A 48 -3.95 8.21 -2.70
CA ALA A 48 -4.57 8.78 -3.87
C ALA A 48 -5.48 9.94 -3.46
N VAL A 49 -5.27 11.10 -4.07
CA VAL A 49 -6.08 12.31 -3.86
C VAL A 49 -6.94 12.52 -5.10
N ARG A 50 -8.25 12.70 -4.92
CA ARG A 50 -9.14 13.00 -6.05
C ARG A 50 -8.92 14.41 -6.56
N VAL A 51 -8.76 14.54 -7.87
CA VAL A 51 -8.80 15.83 -8.55
C VAL A 51 -10.26 16.28 -8.70
N ARG A 52 -10.48 17.60 -8.77
CA ARG A 52 -11.79 18.25 -8.71
C ARG A 52 -12.76 17.82 -9.82
N ASP A 53 -12.24 17.39 -10.97
CA ASP A 53 -13.00 16.88 -12.11
C ASP A 53 -13.39 15.40 -11.97
N GLY A 54 -12.89 14.72 -10.93
CA GLY A 54 -13.22 13.34 -10.58
C GLY A 54 -12.65 12.27 -11.51
N SER A 55 -12.08 12.64 -12.66
CA SER A 55 -11.56 11.69 -13.66
C SER A 55 -10.13 11.24 -13.38
N GLN A 56 -9.40 12.04 -12.60
CA GLN A 56 -8.00 11.77 -12.28
C GLN A 56 -7.73 11.75 -10.78
N VAL A 57 -6.67 11.03 -10.41
CA VAL A 57 -6.14 10.97 -9.06
C VAL A 57 -4.66 11.35 -9.05
N GLU A 58 -4.26 12.11 -8.04
CA GLU A 58 -2.85 12.36 -7.75
C GLU A 58 -2.33 11.26 -6.82
N VAL A 59 -1.24 10.61 -7.22
CA VAL A 59 -0.73 9.42 -6.57
C VAL A 59 0.53 9.74 -5.80
N TYR A 60 0.57 9.29 -4.56
CA TYR A 60 1.70 9.41 -3.65
C TYR A 60 2.08 8.04 -3.12
N TYR A 61 3.37 7.82 -2.94
CA TYR A 61 3.92 6.56 -2.46
C TYR A 61 4.74 6.78 -1.20
N SER A 62 4.67 5.85 -0.26
CA SER A 62 5.49 5.81 0.94
C SER A 62 5.95 4.38 1.22
N GLN A 63 7.17 4.23 1.71
CA GLN A 63 7.71 2.96 2.19
C GLN A 63 7.39 2.68 3.67
N TRP A 64 6.84 3.66 4.39
CA TRP A 64 6.68 3.58 5.85
C TRP A 64 5.25 3.80 6.32
N ALA A 65 4.38 4.33 5.46
CA ALA A 65 3.00 4.63 5.82
C ALA A 65 2.07 3.42 5.79
N GLY A 66 2.54 2.23 5.36
CA GLY A 66 1.81 0.98 5.51
C GLY A 66 1.83 0.43 6.95
N GLY A 67 2.80 0.91 7.74
CA GLY A 67 3.08 0.50 9.11
C GLY A 67 1.87 0.49 10.04
N ASP A 68 1.78 -0.53 10.88
CA ASP A 68 0.78 -0.63 11.97
C ASP A 68 0.67 0.65 12.81
N GLY A 69 1.79 1.32 13.09
CA GLY A 69 1.81 2.59 13.84
C GLY A 69 1.10 3.72 13.10
N ARG A 70 1.22 3.79 11.76
CA ARG A 70 0.54 4.80 10.93
C ARG A 70 -0.93 4.45 10.76
N LEU A 71 -1.23 3.20 10.42
CA LEU A 71 -2.60 2.70 10.31
C LEU A 71 -3.40 2.95 11.58
N ARG A 72 -2.80 2.69 12.75
CA ARG A 72 -3.44 2.98 14.03
C ARG A 72 -3.74 4.46 14.19
N ARG A 73 -2.79 5.37 13.90
CA ARG A 73 -3.05 6.82 14.01
C ARG A 73 -4.16 7.27 13.07
N VAL A 74 -4.14 6.84 11.81
CA VAL A 74 -5.17 7.24 10.83
C VAL A 74 -6.55 6.69 11.23
N LEU A 75 -6.63 5.45 11.72
CA LEU A 75 -7.89 4.77 12.05
C LEU A 75 -8.40 5.05 13.49
N HIS A 76 -7.56 5.57 14.40
CA HIS A 76 -7.95 5.93 15.77
C HIS A 76 -7.97 7.44 16.03
N SER A 77 -7.59 8.28 15.07
CA SER A 77 -7.39 9.70 15.34
C SER A 77 -8.67 10.38 15.85
N PHE A 78 -8.60 10.93 17.06
CA PHE A 78 -9.54 11.94 17.59
C PHE A 78 -9.25 13.35 17.02
N GLY A 79 -8.37 13.45 16.02
CA GLY A 79 -7.96 14.69 15.34
C GLY A 79 -7.99 14.54 13.82
N ASP A 80 -7.37 15.47 13.08
CA ASP A 80 -7.40 15.45 11.61
C ASP A 80 -6.69 14.20 11.05
N PRO A 81 -7.41 13.30 10.34
CA PRO A 81 -6.81 12.09 9.78
C PRO A 81 -5.77 12.41 8.70
N LEU A 82 -5.82 13.58 8.06
CA LEU A 82 -4.83 14.01 7.08
C LEU A 82 -3.49 14.30 7.75
N ASP A 83 -3.48 14.95 8.91
CA ASP A 83 -2.26 15.20 9.68
C ASP A 83 -1.64 13.89 10.18
N ALA A 84 -2.48 12.96 10.63
CA ALA A 84 -2.04 11.63 11.04
C ALA A 84 -1.36 10.87 9.89
N LEU A 85 -1.86 11.02 8.66
CA LEU A 85 -1.31 10.40 7.46
C LEU A 85 -0.03 11.08 6.97
N THR A 86 0.01 12.42 6.98
CA THR A 86 1.06 13.23 6.32
C THR A 86 2.24 13.59 7.21
N GLY A 87 2.17 13.34 8.53
CA GLY A 87 3.26 13.68 9.45
C GLY A 87 4.65 13.22 8.98
N ALA A 88 5.66 14.05 9.22
CA ALA A 88 6.99 14.04 8.57
C ALA A 88 7.67 12.66 8.39
N SER A 89 7.48 11.73 9.31
CA SER A 89 8.04 10.38 9.23
C SER A 89 7.39 9.47 8.17
N ALA A 90 6.33 9.93 7.48
CA ALA A 90 5.68 9.15 6.45
C ALA A 90 6.46 9.15 5.12
N GLY A 91 7.27 10.18 4.83
CA GLY A 91 8.12 10.20 3.64
C GLY A 91 7.37 10.01 2.31
N TRP A 92 6.19 10.63 2.18
CA TRP A 92 5.39 10.56 0.95
C TRP A 92 6.13 11.19 -0.23
N ARG A 93 6.11 10.50 -1.37
CA ARG A 93 6.69 10.96 -2.64
C ARG A 93 5.62 11.00 -3.71
N TYR A 94 5.49 12.13 -4.39
CA TYR A 94 4.59 12.27 -5.53
C TYR A 94 5.03 11.36 -6.68
N ARG A 95 4.08 10.68 -7.31
CA ARG A 95 4.32 9.74 -8.42
C ARG A 95 3.68 10.19 -9.73
N GLY A 96 2.94 11.29 -9.72
CA GLY A 96 2.23 11.78 -10.88
C GLY A 96 0.72 11.67 -10.73
N ARG A 97 0.05 12.00 -11.83
CA ARG A 97 -1.39 11.94 -11.96
C ARG A 97 -1.78 10.76 -12.84
N GLN A 98 -2.83 10.06 -12.46
CA GLN A 98 -3.32 8.89 -13.19
C GLN A 98 -4.83 9.01 -13.40
N ASP A 99 -5.32 8.42 -14.50
CA ASP A 99 -6.76 8.18 -14.63
C ASP A 99 -7.21 7.16 -13.56
N GLN A 100 -8.45 7.29 -13.09
CA GLN A 100 -8.99 6.46 -12.03
C GLN A 100 -9.03 4.95 -12.39
N THR A 101 -9.25 4.60 -13.66
CA THR A 101 -9.30 3.21 -14.12
C THR A 101 -7.91 2.57 -14.15
N THR A 102 -6.92 3.27 -14.68
CA THR A 102 -5.50 2.88 -14.66
C THR A 102 -4.99 2.76 -13.22
N PHE A 103 -5.39 3.69 -12.35
CA PHE A 103 -5.04 3.66 -10.94
C PHE A 103 -5.55 2.37 -10.26
N ALA A 104 -6.83 2.03 -10.45
CA ALA A 104 -7.41 0.83 -9.86
C ALA A 104 -6.67 -0.45 -10.30
N GLY A 105 -6.35 -0.58 -11.60
CA GLY A 105 -5.58 -1.72 -12.09
C GLY A 105 -4.10 -1.72 -11.65
N GLY A 106 -3.51 -0.55 -11.42
CA GLY A 106 -2.12 -0.42 -10.97
C GLY A 106 -1.92 -0.78 -9.50
N VAL A 107 -2.87 -0.44 -8.63
CA VAL A 107 -2.84 -0.82 -7.20
C VAL A 107 -2.73 -2.33 -7.04
N ASP A 108 -3.37 -3.08 -7.94
CA ASP A 108 -3.35 -4.54 -8.03
C ASP A 108 -2.00 -5.15 -8.51
N THR A 109 -0.92 -4.37 -8.57
CA THR A 109 0.42 -4.93 -8.91
C THR A 109 1.53 -4.52 -7.96
N LEU A 110 1.26 -3.61 -7.02
CA LEU A 110 2.31 -2.89 -6.30
C LEU A 110 2.75 -3.53 -4.97
N GLY A 111 2.14 -4.66 -4.57
CA GLY A 111 2.45 -5.36 -3.32
C GLY A 111 2.38 -4.44 -2.09
N LEU A 112 1.35 -3.60 -2.06
CA LEU A 112 1.12 -2.61 -1.02
C LEU A 112 0.53 -3.27 0.23
N ASP A 113 0.72 -2.63 1.38
CA ASP A 113 0.17 -3.02 2.68
C ASP A 113 -1.06 -2.20 3.06
N ALA A 114 -1.19 -0.99 2.48
CA ALA A 114 -2.33 -0.10 2.67
C ALA A 114 -2.49 0.87 1.49
N VAL A 115 -3.74 1.24 1.22
CA VAL A 115 -4.13 2.28 0.26
C VAL A 115 -5.00 3.30 0.96
N TYR A 116 -4.63 4.57 0.86
CA TYR A 116 -5.36 5.69 1.43
C TYR A 116 -6.04 6.48 0.31
N LEU A 117 -7.36 6.60 0.35
CA LEU A 117 -8.11 7.47 -0.55
C LEU A 117 -8.49 8.75 0.20
N LEU A 118 -8.00 9.88 -0.30
CA LEU A 118 -8.22 11.19 0.27
C LEU A 118 -9.34 11.90 -0.51
N ARG A 119 -10.37 12.34 0.20
CA ARG A 119 -11.44 13.19 -0.34
C ARG A 119 -11.68 14.33 0.63
N ASP A 120 -11.39 15.56 0.19
CA ASP A 120 -11.46 16.76 1.04
C ASP A 120 -10.66 16.58 2.36
N ARG A 121 -11.36 16.42 3.49
CA ARG A 121 -10.76 16.15 4.82
C ARG A 121 -11.01 14.72 5.32
N ASP A 122 -11.59 13.86 4.49
CA ASP A 122 -11.81 12.44 4.80
C ASP A 122 -10.65 11.59 4.27
N VAL A 123 -10.22 10.63 5.08
CA VAL A 123 -9.22 9.62 4.70
C VAL A 123 -9.84 8.25 4.85
N ARG A 124 -9.99 7.56 3.73
CA ARG A 124 -10.47 6.17 3.72
C ARG A 124 -9.30 5.23 3.56
N VAL A 125 -9.25 4.22 4.42
CA VAL A 125 -8.18 3.21 4.40
C VAL A 125 -8.72 1.93 3.77
N TYR A 126 -7.95 1.40 2.83
CA TYR A 126 -8.21 0.14 2.16
C TYR A 126 -7.00 -0.77 2.31
N LEU A 127 -7.26 -2.05 2.55
CA LEU A 127 -6.25 -3.09 2.51
C LEU A 127 -6.33 -3.81 1.16
N PRO A 128 -5.25 -3.85 0.39
CA PRO A 128 -5.20 -4.67 -0.82
C PRO A 128 -5.13 -6.15 -0.42
N VAL A 129 -6.06 -6.94 -0.96
CA VAL A 129 -6.13 -8.38 -0.77
C VAL A 129 -5.96 -9.06 -2.12
N TRP A 130 -4.80 -9.66 -2.31
CA TRP A 130 -4.50 -10.48 -3.48
C TRP A 130 -5.35 -11.75 -3.46
N LEU A 131 -6.10 -12.05 -4.53
CA LEU A 131 -6.88 -13.28 -4.61
C LEU A 131 -6.06 -14.48 -5.09
N GLY A 132 -4.84 -14.24 -5.58
CA GLY A 132 -3.91 -15.28 -5.98
C GLY A 132 -3.60 -16.27 -4.85
N ILE A 133 -3.66 -17.56 -5.18
CA ILE A 133 -3.17 -18.65 -4.34
C ILE A 133 -1.75 -18.97 -4.82
N PRO A 134 -0.71 -18.85 -3.98
CA PRO A 134 0.68 -19.08 -4.39
C PRO A 134 0.84 -20.43 -5.08
N ARG A 135 1.52 -20.45 -6.23
CA ARG A 135 2.00 -21.73 -6.76
C ARG A 135 3.09 -22.24 -5.82
N ALA A 136 3.14 -23.54 -5.58
CA ALA A 136 4.41 -24.11 -5.13
C ALA A 136 5.44 -23.70 -6.19
N VAL A 137 6.53 -23.05 -5.76
CA VAL A 137 7.60 -22.51 -6.64
C VAL A 137 8.37 -23.63 -7.34
N GLU A 138 7.96 -24.88 -7.14
CA GLU A 138 8.54 -26.06 -7.74
C GLU A 138 8.10 -26.17 -9.21
N GLN A 139 9.06 -25.87 -10.10
CA GLN A 139 9.27 -26.44 -11.43
C GLN A 139 8.85 -25.69 -12.70
N THR A 140 8.04 -24.62 -12.67
CA THR A 140 7.59 -24.01 -13.94
C THR A 140 8.36 -22.79 -14.45
N GLY A 141 9.34 -22.24 -13.71
CA GLY A 141 10.06 -21.02 -14.16
C GLY A 141 9.16 -19.80 -14.41
N ALA A 142 7.87 -19.88 -14.09
CA ALA A 142 6.90 -18.83 -14.28
C ALA A 142 7.23 -17.67 -13.34
N SER A 143 7.41 -16.50 -13.95
CA SER A 143 7.66 -15.24 -13.25
C SER A 143 6.54 -14.96 -12.23
N TRP A 144 6.91 -14.47 -11.04
CA TRP A 144 5.95 -13.98 -10.04
C TRP A 144 4.94 -12.97 -10.62
N ALA A 145 5.30 -12.28 -11.71
CA ALA A 145 4.43 -11.34 -12.42
C ALA A 145 3.22 -12.00 -13.10
N GLU A 146 3.31 -13.27 -13.53
CA GLU A 146 2.16 -14.01 -14.11
C GLU A 146 1.19 -14.53 -13.03
N GLN A 147 1.56 -14.44 -11.75
CA GLN A 147 0.73 -14.90 -10.63
C GLN A 147 -0.16 -13.79 -10.04
N ALA A 148 0.03 -12.54 -10.44
CA ALA A 148 -0.77 -11.40 -10.01
C ALA A 148 -2.05 -11.33 -10.84
N THR A 149 -3.00 -12.21 -10.56
CA THR A 149 -4.34 -12.17 -11.18
C THR A 149 -5.38 -11.84 -10.13
N ASP A 150 -5.83 -10.60 -10.18
CA ASP A 150 -6.95 -9.98 -9.48
C ASP A 150 -6.74 -9.76 -7.97
N GLY A 151 -6.70 -8.49 -7.59
CA GLY A 151 -6.77 -8.02 -6.22
C GLY A 151 -8.13 -7.40 -5.91
N VAL A 152 -8.42 -7.26 -4.63
CA VAL A 152 -9.54 -6.45 -4.16
C VAL A 152 -9.07 -5.49 -3.07
N LEU A 153 -9.58 -4.27 -3.10
CA LEU A 153 -9.38 -3.30 -2.04
C LEU A 153 -10.50 -3.41 -1.02
N VAL A 154 -10.15 -3.81 0.21
CA VAL A 154 -11.11 -3.96 1.30
C VAL A 154 -11.02 -2.76 2.24
N ARG A 155 -12.09 -1.98 2.32
CA ARG A 155 -12.20 -0.83 3.23
C ARG A 155 -12.16 -1.31 4.67
N VAL A 156 -11.32 -0.67 5.47
CA VAL A 156 -11.24 -0.89 6.91
C VAL A 156 -11.53 0.40 7.66
N GLU A 157 -12.30 0.29 8.74
CA GLU A 157 -12.73 1.44 9.55
C GLU A 157 -12.03 1.49 10.91
N THR A 158 -11.44 0.38 11.35
CA THR A 158 -10.74 0.28 12.63
C THR A 158 -9.44 -0.50 12.47
N PHE A 159 -8.46 -0.17 13.32
CA PHE A 159 -7.20 -0.91 13.35
C PHE A 159 -7.39 -2.39 13.74
N GLY A 160 -8.34 -2.67 14.63
CA GLY A 160 -8.75 -4.04 14.96
C GLY A 160 -9.32 -4.79 13.75
N GLY A 161 -10.12 -4.12 12.92
CA GLY A 161 -10.63 -4.66 11.66
C GLY A 161 -9.51 -4.97 10.66
N CYS A 162 -8.49 -4.11 10.56
CA CYS A 162 -7.30 -4.35 9.74
C CYS A 162 -6.57 -5.64 10.15
N ARG A 163 -6.28 -5.80 11.45
CA ARG A 163 -5.61 -7.01 11.97
C ARG A 163 -6.44 -8.27 11.71
N ARG A 164 -7.73 -8.22 12.04
CA ARG A 164 -8.64 -9.35 11.85
C ARG A 164 -8.72 -9.75 10.37
N LEU A 165 -8.81 -8.78 9.45
CA LEU A 165 -8.84 -9.08 8.02
C LEU A 165 -7.56 -9.79 7.56
N ARG A 166 -6.39 -9.26 7.93
CA ARG A 166 -5.09 -9.89 7.60
C ARG A 166 -5.01 -11.33 8.13
N GLU A 167 -5.48 -11.56 9.35
CA GLU A 167 -5.52 -12.90 9.98
C GLU A 167 -6.47 -13.85 9.25
N VAL A 168 -7.70 -13.42 8.94
CA VAL A 168 -8.70 -14.21 8.21
C VAL A 168 -8.20 -14.54 6.81
N VAL A 169 -7.68 -13.57 6.07
CA VAL A 169 -7.14 -13.78 4.72
C VAL A 169 -5.97 -14.78 4.75
N ARG A 170 -5.05 -14.66 5.73
CA ARG A 170 -3.94 -15.61 5.87
C ARG A 170 -4.46 -17.02 6.15
N PHE A 171 -5.41 -17.16 7.07
CA PHE A 171 -6.03 -18.43 7.40
C PHE A 171 -6.71 -19.07 6.18
N LEU A 172 -7.56 -18.31 5.47
CA LEU A 172 -8.27 -18.80 4.28
C LEU A 172 -7.33 -19.17 3.15
N LYS A 173 -6.29 -18.36 2.89
CA LYS A 173 -5.30 -18.68 1.86
C LYS A 173 -4.55 -19.97 2.16
N GLU A 174 -4.13 -20.18 3.41
CA GLU A 174 -3.46 -21.41 3.82
C GLU A 174 -4.41 -22.62 3.69
N LEU A 175 -5.66 -22.48 4.14
CA LEU A 175 -6.67 -23.52 4.02
C LEU A 175 -6.92 -23.90 2.55
N PHE A 176 -7.13 -22.91 1.68
CA PHE A 176 -7.40 -23.12 0.27
C PHE A 176 -6.18 -23.66 -0.48
N TYR A 177 -4.98 -23.19 -0.14
CA TYR A 177 -3.75 -23.78 -0.66
C TYR A 177 -3.67 -25.29 -0.35
N ARG A 178 -3.96 -25.69 0.89
CA ARG A 178 -4.00 -27.12 1.28
C ARG A 178 -5.09 -27.90 0.54
N ALA A 179 -6.28 -27.32 0.38
CA ALA A 179 -7.38 -27.95 -0.33
C ALA A 179 -7.06 -28.15 -1.83
N VAL A 180 -6.46 -27.15 -2.48
CA VAL A 180 -5.97 -27.24 -3.85
C VAL A 180 -4.89 -28.32 -3.97
N ARG A 181 -3.93 -28.38 -3.03
CA ARG A 181 -2.90 -29.43 -3.02
C ARG A 181 -3.46 -30.84 -2.87
N ARG A 182 -4.61 -30.98 -2.20
CA ARG A 182 -5.34 -32.24 -2.03
C ARG A 182 -6.35 -32.51 -3.17
N ALA A 183 -6.38 -31.66 -4.20
CA ALA A 183 -7.31 -31.73 -5.32
C ALA A 183 -8.79 -31.73 -4.91
N TRP A 184 -9.14 -31.10 -3.78
CA TRP A 184 -10.54 -30.94 -3.37
C TRP A 184 -11.30 -29.95 -4.26
N PHE A 185 -10.59 -28.96 -4.79
CA PHE A 185 -11.06 -28.05 -5.83
C PHE A 185 -9.85 -27.41 -6.54
N ASP A 186 -10.10 -26.82 -7.70
CA ASP A 186 -9.07 -26.11 -8.46
C ASP A 186 -8.77 -24.71 -7.91
N ARG A 187 -7.73 -24.06 -8.44
CA ARG A 187 -7.32 -22.72 -8.01
C ARG A 187 -8.36 -21.65 -8.32
N GLN A 188 -9.10 -21.80 -9.42
CA GLN A 188 -10.12 -20.82 -9.79
C GLN A 188 -11.26 -20.82 -8.77
N THR A 189 -11.68 -22.01 -8.34
CA THR A 189 -12.69 -22.21 -7.29
C THR A 189 -12.18 -21.65 -5.97
N ALA A 190 -10.94 -21.93 -5.59
CA ALA A 190 -10.31 -21.35 -4.40
C ALA A 190 -10.35 -19.81 -4.41
N ARG A 191 -10.02 -19.21 -5.56
CA ARG A 191 -10.04 -17.76 -5.77
C ARG A 191 -11.45 -17.20 -5.61
N ASN A 192 -12.42 -17.82 -6.27
CA ASN A 192 -13.83 -17.41 -6.22
C ASN A 192 -14.39 -17.52 -4.80
N LEU A 193 -14.04 -18.58 -4.05
CA LEU A 193 -14.44 -18.74 -2.65
C LEU A 193 -13.81 -17.69 -1.75
N LEU A 194 -12.54 -17.31 -1.96
CA LEU A 194 -11.90 -16.23 -1.22
C LEU A 194 -12.59 -14.89 -1.50
N ALA A 195 -12.86 -14.59 -2.76
CA ALA A 195 -13.60 -13.38 -3.14
C ALA A 195 -15.01 -13.36 -2.53
N LEU A 196 -15.71 -14.49 -2.54
CA LEU A 196 -17.04 -14.62 -1.95
C LEU A 196 -17.01 -14.45 -0.41
N ALA A 197 -16.02 -15.01 0.27
CA ALA A 197 -15.84 -14.82 1.71
C ALA A 197 -15.62 -13.34 2.05
N LEU A 198 -14.74 -12.67 1.29
CA LEU A 198 -14.47 -11.24 1.46
C LEU A 198 -15.70 -10.37 1.16
N GLY A 199 -16.52 -10.74 0.17
CA GLY A 199 -17.76 -10.04 -0.16
C GLY A 199 -18.92 -10.31 0.81
N SER A 200 -18.90 -11.43 1.53
CA SER A 200 -19.96 -11.80 2.49
C SER A 200 -19.72 -11.17 3.86
N ASP A 201 -18.46 -11.06 4.28
CA ASP A 201 -18.07 -10.46 5.56
C ASP A 201 -17.99 -8.93 5.51
N HIS A 202 -18.07 -8.33 4.31
CA HIS A 202 -17.93 -6.89 4.10
C HIS A 202 -19.05 -6.34 3.23
N THR A 203 -19.67 -5.25 3.68
CA THR A 203 -20.74 -4.55 2.95
C THR A 203 -20.30 -4.24 1.51
N PRO A 204 -21.16 -4.37 0.47
CA PRO A 204 -20.78 -4.23 -0.94
C PRO A 204 -20.02 -2.95 -1.35
N GLY A 205 -20.10 -1.86 -0.55
CA GLY A 205 -19.29 -0.65 -0.74
C GLY A 205 -17.90 -0.67 -0.09
N ARG A 206 -17.46 -1.83 0.42
CA ARG A 206 -16.18 -2.03 1.09
C ARG A 206 -15.20 -2.83 0.25
N VAL A 207 -15.61 -3.45 -0.85
CA VAL A 207 -14.73 -4.26 -1.70
C VAL A 207 -14.71 -3.66 -3.09
N HIS A 208 -13.56 -3.14 -3.53
CA HIS A 208 -13.38 -2.62 -4.88
C HIS A 208 -12.49 -3.56 -5.67
N THR A 209 -12.99 -4.04 -6.81
CA THR A 209 -12.21 -4.80 -7.80
C THR A 209 -11.71 -3.86 -8.90
N SER A 210 -10.70 -4.30 -9.65
CA SER A 210 -10.33 -3.69 -10.93
C SER A 210 -11.58 -3.48 -11.81
N GLY A 211 -11.89 -2.22 -12.12
CA GLY A 211 -13.08 -1.81 -12.90
C GLY A 211 -14.26 -1.26 -12.09
N THR A 212 -14.24 -1.35 -10.76
CA THR A 212 -15.26 -0.73 -9.90
C THR A 212 -14.81 0.66 -9.45
N PRO A 213 -15.65 1.71 -9.55
CA PRO A 213 -15.28 3.04 -9.07
C PRO A 213 -14.92 3.02 -7.57
N LEU A 214 -13.78 3.61 -7.22
CA LEU A 214 -13.36 3.87 -5.82
C LEU A 214 -14.17 4.99 -5.15
#